data_AF-A0AAW2FMF1-F1
#
_entry.id   AF-A0AAW2FMF1-F1
#
_cell.length_a   1.000
_cell.length_b   1.000
_cell.length_c   1.000
_cell.angle_alpha   90.00
_cell.angle_beta   90.00
_cell.angle_gamma   90.00
#
_symmetry.space_group_name_H-M   'P 1'
#
loop_
_entity.id
_entity.type
_entity.pdbx_description
1 polymer ?
#
loop_
_entity_poly.entity_id
_entity_poly.type
_entity_poly.pdbx_seq_one_letter_code
_entity_poly.pdbx_strand_id
1 'polypeptide(L)'
;MKRTYKSIKDHNSKTGNNSRTWVYMNIMESLLGERPFMSPLATISSSNNFATFDNSSSSNADVFSDVDFSNRNPRKRKAQESTSKIAEAIMQSRNLAEKNKNQRHKEKMDFRKDMLNLLQKMMDKS
;
A
#
# COMPACT_ATOMS: atom_id res chain seq x y z
N MET A 1 -17.98 1.58 -17.44
CA MET A 1 -18.61 2.86 -17.05
C MET A 1 -17.98 3.50 -15.81
N LYS A 2 -18.06 2.91 -14.60
CA LYS A 2 -17.47 3.49 -13.36
C LYS A 2 -15.98 3.86 -13.49
N ARG A 3 -15.15 2.97 -14.07
CA ARG A 3 -13.71 3.20 -14.28
C ARG A 3 -13.43 4.39 -15.20
N THR A 4 -14.20 4.53 -16.28
CA THR A 4 -14.07 5.61 -17.27
C THR A 4 -14.33 6.96 -16.63
N TYR A 5 -15.45 7.09 -15.92
CA TYR A 5 -15.80 8.30 -15.18
C TYR A 5 -14.71 8.66 -14.16
N LYS A 6 -14.26 7.70 -13.33
CA LYS A 6 -13.21 7.96 -12.34
C LYS A 6 -11.89 8.38 -12.99
N SER A 7 -11.47 7.72 -14.08
CA SER A 7 -10.25 8.07 -14.81
C SER A 7 -10.30 9.49 -15.40
N ILE A 8 -11.46 9.94 -15.88
CA ILE A 8 -11.65 11.29 -16.42
C ILE A 8 -11.66 12.31 -15.29
N LYS A 9 -12.37 12.02 -14.19
CA LYS A 9 -12.45 12.89 -13.02
C LYS A 9 -11.07 13.10 -12.39
N ASP A 10 -10.32 12.03 -12.16
CA ASP A 10 -8.97 12.08 -11.58
C ASP A 10 -7.99 12.84 -12.48
N HIS A 11 -8.09 12.67 -13.82
CA HIS A 11 -7.27 13.40 -14.79
C HIS A 11 -7.52 14.91 -14.70
N ASN A 12 -8.79 15.31 -14.70
CA ASN A 12 -9.18 16.71 -14.66
C ASN A 12 -8.85 17.36 -13.30
N SER A 13 -8.85 16.60 -12.21
CA SER A 13 -8.44 17.07 -10.88
C SER A 13 -6.93 17.26 -10.73
N LYS A 14 -6.11 16.55 -11.54
CA LYS A 14 -4.64 16.61 -11.44
C LYS A 14 -4.04 17.76 -12.25
N THR A 15 -4.58 18.02 -13.44
CA THR A 15 -4.05 19.04 -14.36
C THR A 15 -5.20 19.83 -14.97
N GLY A 16 -5.20 21.15 -14.79
CA GLY A 16 -6.21 22.04 -15.38
C GLY A 16 -6.08 22.21 -16.90
N ASN A 17 -5.01 21.71 -17.52
CA ASN A 17 -4.80 21.78 -18.96
C ASN A 17 -5.41 20.55 -19.67
N ASN A 18 -6.03 20.74 -20.84
CA ASN A 18 -6.62 19.69 -21.67
C ASN A 18 -7.67 18.81 -20.95
N SER A 19 -8.67 19.44 -20.34
CA SER A 19 -9.74 18.72 -19.63
C SER A 19 -10.48 17.75 -20.55
N ARG A 20 -10.69 16.52 -20.06
CA ARG A 20 -11.40 15.47 -20.78
C ARG A 20 -12.89 15.58 -20.46
N THR A 21 -13.73 15.65 -21.48
CA THR A 21 -15.19 15.68 -21.34
C THR A 21 -15.79 14.36 -21.82
N TRP A 22 -16.93 13.97 -21.23
CA TRP A 22 -17.68 12.79 -21.63
C TRP A 22 -19.17 13.06 -21.48
N VAL A 23 -19.98 12.57 -22.43
CA VAL A 23 -21.42 12.90 -22.51
C VAL A 23 -22.18 12.51 -21.25
N TYR A 24 -21.73 11.45 -20.56
CA TYR A 24 -22.37 10.94 -19.36
C TYR A 24 -21.80 11.48 -18.05
N MET A 25 -20.96 12.53 -18.08
CA MET A 25 -20.33 13.06 -16.86
C MET A 25 -21.37 13.50 -15.82
N ASN A 26 -22.39 14.25 -16.23
CA ASN A 26 -23.41 14.77 -15.31
C ASN A 26 -24.24 13.64 -14.67
N ILE A 27 -24.62 12.64 -15.47
CA ILE A 27 -25.38 11.49 -14.99
C ILE A 27 -24.54 10.67 -14.01
N MET A 28 -23.26 10.47 -14.30
CA MET A 28 -22.35 9.71 -13.44
C MET A 28 -21.98 10.47 -12.16
N GLU A 29 -21.87 11.80 -12.22
CA GLU A 29 -21.66 12.66 -11.05
C GLU A 29 -22.84 12.57 -10.08
N SER A 30 -24.08 12.65 -10.58
CA SER A 30 -25.28 12.47 -9.76
C SER A 30 -25.35 11.09 -9.09
N LEU A 31 -24.93 10.02 -9.79
CA LEU A 31 -25.00 8.65 -9.27
C LEU A 31 -23.85 8.28 -8.31
N LEU A 32 -22.66 8.85 -8.52
CA LEU A 32 -21.41 8.38 -7.91
C LEU A 32 -20.61 9.46 -7.17
N GLY A 33 -20.90 10.75 -7.36
CA GLY A 33 -20.10 11.88 -6.90
C GLY A 33 -19.85 11.92 -5.40
N GLU A 34 -20.88 11.69 -4.59
CA GLU A 34 -20.84 11.76 -3.12
C GLU A 34 -20.38 10.44 -2.46
N ARG A 35 -20.13 9.39 -3.24
CA ARG A 35 -19.87 8.07 -2.66
C ARG A 35 -18.44 7.97 -2.13
N PRO A 36 -18.21 7.39 -0.93
CA PRO A 36 -16.89 7.29 -0.30
C PRO A 36 -15.89 6.36 -1.03
N PHE A 37 -16.28 5.72 -2.13
CA PHE A 37 -15.35 5.01 -3.01
C PHE A 37 -14.81 5.88 -4.17
N MET A 38 -15.39 7.05 -4.40
CA MET A 38 -14.87 8.02 -5.38
C MET A 38 -13.74 8.85 -4.78
N SER A 39 -13.87 9.32 -3.55
CA SER A 39 -12.81 9.97 -2.77
C SER A 39 -12.44 9.15 -1.53
N PRO A 40 -11.15 8.95 -1.22
CA PRO A 40 -10.75 8.29 0.03
C PRO A 40 -11.13 9.17 1.24
N LEU A 41 -11.61 8.55 2.33
CA LEU A 41 -11.95 9.24 3.57
C LEU A 41 -10.77 10.02 4.18
N ALA A 42 -9.56 9.49 4.00
CA ALA A 42 -8.32 10.15 4.36
C ALA A 42 -7.24 9.76 3.36
N THR A 43 -6.45 10.74 2.94
CA THR A 43 -5.22 10.51 2.16
C THR A 43 -4.04 10.78 3.07
N ILE A 44 -3.31 9.73 3.44
CA ILE A 44 -2.09 9.87 4.24
C ILE A 44 -0.93 9.97 3.25
N SER A 45 -0.19 11.09 3.30
CA SER A 45 1.02 11.29 2.50
C SER A 45 2.26 11.09 3.38
N SER A 46 3.33 10.53 2.82
CA SER A 46 4.63 10.41 3.48
C SER A 46 5.42 11.72 3.48
N SER A 47 4.99 12.70 2.69
CA SER A 47 5.42 14.10 2.81
C SER A 47 4.59 14.78 3.89
N ASN A 48 5.26 15.49 4.81
CA ASN A 48 4.79 15.90 6.13
C ASN A 48 3.67 16.97 6.17
N ASN A 49 2.77 17.00 5.18
CA ASN A 49 1.71 17.98 5.05
C ASN A 49 0.36 17.31 5.33
N PHE A 50 -0.15 17.48 6.54
CA PHE A 50 -1.57 17.24 6.85
C PHE A 50 -2.40 18.36 6.19
N ALA A 51 -2.68 18.23 4.90
CA ALA A 51 -3.66 19.09 4.25
C ALA A 51 -5.06 18.55 4.58
N THR A 52 -5.73 19.19 5.54
CA THR A 52 -7.17 19.06 5.72
C THR A 52 -7.86 19.56 4.45
N PHE A 53 -8.56 18.68 3.74
CA PHE A 53 -9.44 19.10 2.65
C PHE A 53 -10.77 19.55 3.26
N ASP A 54 -10.92 20.86 3.44
CA ASP A 54 -12.18 21.52 3.79
C ASP A 54 -12.90 21.95 2.51
N ASN A 55 -13.94 21.22 2.13
CA ASN A 55 -14.83 21.66 1.07
C ASN A 55 -16.02 22.37 1.73
N SER A 56 -15.90 23.67 2.03
CA SER A 56 -17.03 24.59 2.26
C SER A 56 -16.57 26.04 2.31
N SER A 57 -16.97 26.81 1.30
CA SER A 57 -16.85 28.25 1.25
C SER A 57 -17.69 28.91 2.35
N SER A 58 -17.07 29.65 3.27
CA SER A 58 -17.61 30.90 3.83
C SER A 58 -16.57 31.54 4.75
N SER A 59 -16.34 32.83 4.51
CA SER A 59 -15.57 33.77 5.31
C SER A 59 -15.75 33.60 6.82
N ASN A 60 -14.65 33.55 7.58
CA ASN A 60 -14.31 34.50 8.66
C ASN A 60 -13.00 34.08 9.36
N ALA A 61 -12.32 35.09 9.88
CA ALA A 61 -10.95 35.08 10.36
C ALA A 61 -10.64 34.11 11.52
N ASP A 62 -9.35 33.80 11.60
CA ASP A 62 -8.56 33.17 12.65
C ASP A 62 -9.16 33.18 14.08
N VAL A 63 -9.33 31.99 14.67
CA VAL A 63 -8.80 31.66 16.01
C VAL A 63 -8.47 30.16 16.04
N PHE A 64 -7.19 29.82 16.01
CA PHE A 64 -6.72 28.49 16.41
C PHE A 64 -7.03 28.31 17.90
N SER A 65 -8.01 27.48 18.23
CA SER A 65 -8.05 26.84 19.54
C SER A 65 -7.19 25.59 19.45
N ASP A 66 -5.99 25.71 20.02
CA ASP A 66 -5.15 24.58 20.39
C ASP A 66 -5.99 23.61 21.22
N VAL A 67 -6.44 22.53 20.61
CA VAL A 67 -7.11 21.46 21.35
C VAL A 67 -6.00 20.64 21.99
N ASP A 68 -5.58 21.11 23.15
CA ASP A 68 -4.65 20.41 24.02
C ASP A 68 -5.21 18.99 24.30
N PHE A 69 -4.56 17.98 23.72
CA PHE A 69 -4.84 16.58 24.02
C PHE A 69 -4.14 16.12 25.30
N SER A 70 -3.73 17.05 26.17
CA SER A 70 -3.37 16.68 27.53
C SER A 70 -4.61 16.14 28.25
N ASN A 71 -4.47 14.91 28.74
CA ASN A 71 -5.41 14.23 29.63
C ASN A 71 -6.61 13.50 28.98
N ARG A 72 -6.33 12.56 28.07
CA ARG A 72 -7.13 11.32 28.00
C ARG A 72 -6.27 10.14 28.39
N ASN A 73 -6.47 9.65 29.62
CA ASN A 73 -5.89 8.40 30.11
C ASN A 73 -5.90 7.32 29.00
N PRO A 74 -4.74 6.78 28.59
CA PRO A 74 -4.72 5.71 27.61
C PRO A 74 -5.27 4.45 28.29
N ARG A 75 -6.54 4.13 28.03
CA ARG A 75 -7.06 2.80 28.33
C ARG A 75 -6.29 1.80 27.46
N LYS A 76 -5.21 1.23 28.01
CA LYS A 76 -4.47 0.10 27.45
C LYS A 76 -5.41 -1.11 27.33
N ARG A 77 -6.23 -1.15 26.28
CA ARG A 77 -7.03 -2.33 25.93
C ARG A 77 -6.17 -3.24 25.07
N LYS A 78 -5.68 -4.36 25.66
CA LYS A 78 -5.29 -5.67 25.08
C LYS A 78 -4.69 -5.81 23.66
N ALA A 79 -4.40 -4.72 22.94
CA ALA A 79 -3.92 -4.75 21.56
C ALA A 79 -2.45 -5.18 21.45
N GLN A 80 -1.70 -5.10 22.55
CA GLN A 80 -0.29 -5.46 22.61
C GLN A 80 -0.05 -6.96 22.32
N GLU A 81 -0.98 -7.83 22.73
CA GLU A 81 -0.83 -9.27 22.50
C GLU A 81 -1.09 -9.66 21.04
N SER A 82 -2.06 -9.00 20.39
CA SER A 82 -2.35 -9.21 18.97
C SER A 82 -1.27 -8.63 18.05
N THR A 83 -0.66 -7.49 18.42
CA THR A 83 0.42 -6.90 17.62
C THR A 83 1.72 -7.71 17.72
N SER A 84 2.03 -8.30 18.88
CA SER A 84 3.17 -9.21 19.04
C SER A 84 3.06 -10.42 18.11
N LYS A 85 1.90 -11.08 18.10
CA LYS A 85 1.64 -12.26 17.26
C LYS A 85 1.79 -11.96 15.77
N ILE A 86 1.37 -10.77 15.32
CA ILE A 86 1.53 -10.35 13.93
C ILE A 86 3.01 -10.10 13.59
N ALA A 87 3.73 -9.41 14.48
CA ALA A 87 5.16 -9.16 14.29
C ALA A 87 5.96 -10.49 14.21
N GLU A 88 5.66 -11.44 15.10
CA GLU A 88 6.26 -12.77 15.10
C GLU A 88 5.95 -13.54 13.80
N ALA A 89 4.70 -13.52 13.33
CA ALA A 89 4.32 -14.17 12.09
C ALA A 89 5.06 -13.60 10.86
N ILE A 90 5.27 -12.28 10.81
CA ILE A 90 6.05 -11.62 9.75
C ILE A 90 7.50 -12.09 9.78
N MET A 91 8.12 -12.12 10.97
CA MET A 91 9.50 -12.58 11.14
C MET A 91 9.66 -14.06 10.74
N GLN A 92 8.72 -14.91 11.14
CA GLN A 92 8.72 -16.34 10.78
C GLN A 92 8.59 -16.55 9.28
N SER A 93 7.68 -15.83 8.62
CA SER A 93 7.49 -15.89 7.16
C SER A 93 8.77 -15.51 6.41
N ARG A 94 9.44 -14.42 6.85
CA ARG A 94 10.72 -14.00 6.28
C ARG A 94 11.81 -15.07 6.43
N ASN A 95 11.96 -15.61 7.64
CA ASN A 95 12.94 -16.65 7.91
C ASN A 95 12.69 -17.92 7.08
N LEU A 96 11.42 -18.31 6.90
CA LEU A 96 11.06 -19.46 6.09
C LEU A 96 11.39 -19.22 4.60
N ALA A 97 11.12 -18.03 4.08
CA ALA A 97 11.46 -17.66 2.71
C ALA A 97 12.98 -17.72 2.46
N GLU A 98 13.79 -17.21 3.38
CA GLU A 98 15.25 -17.28 3.30
C GLU A 98 15.77 -18.72 3.36
N LYS A 99 15.25 -19.55 4.28
CA LYS A 99 15.59 -20.97 4.37
C LYS A 99 15.24 -21.73 3.09
N ASN A 100 14.05 -21.50 2.52
CA ASN A 100 13.64 -22.14 1.28
C ASN A 100 14.53 -21.75 0.10
N LYS A 101 14.94 -20.48 0.01
CA LYS A 101 15.88 -20.01 -1.01
C LYS A 101 17.24 -20.71 -0.88
N ASN A 102 17.75 -20.81 0.34
CA ASN A 102 19.04 -21.46 0.61
C ASN A 102 18.99 -22.97 0.33
N GLN A 103 17.89 -23.63 0.68
CA GLN A 103 17.70 -25.07 0.42
C GLN A 103 17.69 -25.37 -1.08
N ARG A 104 16.90 -24.63 -1.87
CA ARG A 104 16.88 -24.76 -3.34
C ARG A 104 18.25 -24.51 -3.96
N HIS A 105 19.00 -23.55 -3.43
CA HIS A 105 20.35 -23.27 -3.89
C HIS A 105 21.31 -24.43 -3.57
N LYS A 106 21.22 -24.99 -2.37
CA LYS A 106 22.03 -26.13 -1.92
C LYS A 106 21.79 -27.35 -2.80
N GLU A 107 20.53 -27.75 -3.01
CA GLU A 107 20.17 -28.90 -3.86
C GLU A 107 20.71 -28.74 -5.30
N LYS A 108 20.62 -27.52 -5.85
CA LYS A 108 21.18 -27.22 -7.16
C LYS A 108 22.70 -27.35 -7.21
N MET A 109 23.40 -26.96 -6.15
CA MET A 109 24.86 -27.10 -6.06
C MET A 109 25.28 -28.54 -5.89
N ASP A 110 24.55 -29.31 -5.09
CA ASP A 110 24.84 -30.73 -4.86
C ASP A 110 24.65 -31.53 -6.15
N PHE A 111 23.53 -31.32 -6.87
CA PHE A 111 23.34 -31.94 -8.20
C PHE A 111 24.46 -31.59 -9.20
N ARG A 112 24.91 -30.33 -9.20
CA ARG A 112 26.03 -29.91 -10.06
C ARG A 112 27.33 -30.62 -9.69
N LYS A 113 27.62 -30.78 -8.40
CA LYS A 113 28.80 -31.52 -7.93
C LYS A 113 28.72 -33.00 -8.32
N ASP A 114 27.57 -33.62 -8.17
CA ASP A 114 27.37 -35.03 -8.53
C ASP A 114 27.55 -35.25 -10.03
N MET A 115 27.03 -34.34 -10.86
CA MET A 115 27.25 -34.37 -12.31
C MET A 115 28.72 -34.23 -12.68
N LEU A 116 29.44 -33.28 -12.06
CA LEU A 116 30.88 -33.10 -12.28
C LEU A 116 31.66 -34.35 -11.86
N ASN A 117 31.29 -34.99 -10.75
CA ASN A 117 31.91 -36.23 -10.29
C ASN A 117 31.68 -37.38 -11.29
N LEU A 118 30.48 -37.49 -11.85
CA LEU A 118 30.17 -38.49 -12.87
C LEU A 118 31.02 -38.30 -14.13
N LEU A 119 31.16 -37.05 -14.60
CA LEU A 119 32.02 -36.73 -15.74
C LEU A 119 33.49 -37.04 -15.46
N GLN A 120 33.99 -36.73 -14.27
CA GLN A 120 35.36 -37.06 -13.86
C GLN A 120 35.59 -38.58 -13.91
N LYS A 121 34.67 -39.38 -13.37
CA LYS A 121 34.76 -40.85 -13.40
C LYS A 121 34.76 -41.44 -14.81
N MET A 122 34.11 -40.78 -15.77
CA MET A 122 34.15 -41.20 -17.17
C MET A 122 35.51 -40.91 -17.81
N MET A 123 36.12 -39.78 -17.46
CA MET A 123 37.45 -39.40 -17.92
C MET A 123 38.54 -40.31 -17.34
N ASP A 124 38.46 -40.66 -16.05
CA ASP A 124 39.45 -41.52 -15.38
C ASP A 124 39.38 -43.00 -15.82
N LYS A 125 38.31 -43.39 -16.54
CA LYS A 125 38.12 -44.75 -17.08
C LYS A 125 38.54 -44.89 -18.54
N SER A 126 38.91 -43.81 -19.22
CA SER A 126 39.48 -43.83 -20.59
C SER A 126 41.00 -43.77 -20.52
#